data_AF-A0A6M4P906-F1
#
_entry.id   AF-A0A6M4P906-F1
#
_cell.length_a   1.000
_cell.length_b   1.000
_cell.length_c   1.000
_cell.angle_alpha   90.00
_cell.angle_beta   90.00
_cell.angle_gamma   90.00
#
_symmetry.space_group_name_H-M   'P 1'
#
loop_
_entity.id
_entity.type
_entity.pdbx_description
1 polymer ?
#
loop_
_entity_poly.entity_id
_entity_poly.type
_entity_poly.pdbx_seq_one_letter_code
_entity_poly.pdbx_strand_id
1 'polypeptide(L)'
;MSRNKGGRPQKHEGKKIKQAHLRLTEDQHSQLSKIEVKTGINRTDLFVKRVLENQEFIVTKDLFNQLSSIGGEIGKVGNNINQIAKHANTIIKNHDLPPEILSEFMKMMSVFTERERELYKVFKQLYKLMKT
;
A
#
# COMPACT_ATOMS: atom_id res chain seq x y z
N MET A 1 4.78 32.22 15.01
CA MET A 1 5.61 31.04 14.73
C MET A 1 4.72 29.93 14.13
N SER A 2 4.57 29.87 12.79
CA SER A 2 3.76 28.82 12.16
C SER A 2 4.55 27.51 12.09
N ARG A 3 3.98 26.43 12.63
CA ARG A 3 4.55 25.08 12.52
C ARG A 3 4.32 24.58 11.09
N ASN A 4 5.41 24.34 10.37
CA ASN A 4 5.38 23.81 9.02
C ASN A 4 4.73 22.41 9.04
N LYS A 5 3.49 22.30 8.53
CA LYS A 5 2.75 21.03 8.41
C LYS A 5 3.39 20.25 7.26
N GLY A 6 4.37 19.40 7.59
CA GLY A 6 5.18 18.60 6.67
C GLY A 6 4.51 18.31 5.34
N GLY A 7 4.85 19.13 4.34
CA GLY A 7 4.42 18.95 2.96
C GLY A 7 5.18 17.82 2.28
N ARG A 8 4.99 17.70 0.96
CA ARG A 8 5.75 16.79 0.10
C ARG A 8 7.25 16.93 0.42
N PRO A 9 7.99 15.82 0.62
CA PRO A 9 9.43 15.87 0.85
C PRO A 9 10.12 16.73 -0.22
N GLN A 10 11.08 17.57 0.19
CA GLN A 10 11.90 18.30 -0.77
C GLN A 10 12.59 17.29 -1.68
N LYS A 11 12.48 17.51 -2.99
CA LYS A 11 13.03 16.62 -3.99
C LYS A 11 14.55 16.78 -3.98
N HIS A 12 15.26 15.87 -3.31
CA HIS A 12 16.72 15.85 -3.21
C HIS A 12 17.42 15.37 -4.49
N GLU A 13 16.73 15.29 -5.62
CA GLU A 13 17.28 14.81 -6.88
C GLU A 13 17.74 15.98 -7.76
N GLY A 14 19.01 15.94 -8.17
CA GLY A 14 19.55 16.84 -9.19
C GLY A 14 18.76 16.76 -10.50
N LYS A 15 18.65 17.89 -11.21
CA LYS A 15 17.93 17.95 -12.49
C LYS A 15 18.60 17.00 -13.51
N LYS A 16 17.81 16.21 -14.24
CA LYS A 16 18.30 15.39 -15.36
C LYS A 16 18.83 16.33 -16.46
N ILE A 17 20.15 16.36 -16.67
CA ILE A 17 20.84 17.34 -17.54
C ILE A 17 21.50 16.74 -18.79
N LYS A 18 21.68 15.41 -18.86
CA LYS A 18 22.34 14.73 -19.97
C LYS A 18 21.44 13.66 -20.57
N GLN A 19 21.56 13.45 -21.89
CA GLN A 19 20.83 12.44 -22.64
C GLN A 19 21.74 11.24 -22.95
N ALA A 20 21.14 10.05 -23.03
CA ALA A 20 21.80 8.84 -23.49
C ALA A 20 20.95 8.21 -24.61
N HIS A 21 21.58 7.88 -25.74
CA HIS A 21 20.92 7.25 -26.88
C HIS A 21 21.29 5.77 -26.93
N LEU A 22 20.27 4.91 -27.02
CA LEU A 22 20.42 3.46 -27.18
C LEU A 22 19.99 3.07 -28.59
N ARG A 23 20.82 2.28 -29.27
CA ARG A 23 20.44 1.63 -30.53
C ARG A 23 19.83 0.28 -30.17
N LEU A 24 18.60 0.05 -30.62
CA LEU A 24 17.84 -1.17 -30.37
C LEU A 24 17.43 -1.79 -31.71
N THR A 25 17.31 -3.11 -31.75
CA THR A 25 16.60 -3.79 -32.84
C THR A 25 15.09 -3.57 -32.70
N GLU A 26 14.32 -3.85 -33.75
CA GLU A 26 12.84 -3.75 -33.70
C GLU A 26 12.24 -4.63 -32.61
N ASP A 27 12.75 -5.86 -32.46
CA ASP A 27 12.29 -6.78 -31.41
C ASP A 27 12.55 -6.23 -30.01
N GLN A 28 13.75 -5.70 -29.77
CA GLN A 28 14.11 -5.07 -28.49
C GLN A 28 13.25 -3.84 -28.21
N HIS A 29 12.93 -3.06 -29.24
CA HIS A 29 12.06 -1.90 -29.12
C HIS A 29 10.61 -2.29 -28.79
N SER A 30 10.10 -3.35 -29.42
CA SER A 30 8.78 -3.92 -29.15
C SER A 30 8.69 -4.47 -27.73
N GLN A 31 9.71 -5.20 -27.28
CA GLN A 31 9.80 -5.69 -25.90
C GLN A 31 9.83 -4.54 -24.89
N LEU A 32 10.62 -3.49 -25.16
CA LEU A 32 10.68 -2.31 -24.29
C LEU A 32 9.30 -1.65 -24.16
N SER A 33 8.61 -1.44 -25.28
CA SER A 33 7.26 -0.85 -25.29
C SER A 33 6.25 -1.69 -24.51
N LYS A 34 6.31 -3.03 -24.62
CA LYS A 34 5.45 -3.92 -23.82
C LYS A 34 5.73 -3.80 -22.31
N ILE A 35 6.99 -3.64 -21.92
CA ILE A 35 7.37 -3.46 -20.52
C ILE A 35 6.86 -2.11 -20.00
N GLU A 36 6.97 -1.04 -20.78
CA GLU A 36 6.43 0.28 -20.42
C GLU A 36 4.92 0.22 -20.18
N VAL A 37 4.16 -0.45 -21.06
CA VAL A 37 2.71 -0.58 -20.89
C VAL A 37 2.35 -1.39 -19.64
N LYS A 38 3.04 -2.52 -19.41
CA LYS A 38 2.78 -3.38 -18.24
C LYS A 38 3.13 -2.71 -16.91
N THR A 39 4.22 -1.95 -16.88
CA THR A 39 4.74 -1.34 -15.65
C THR A 39 4.18 0.06 -15.41
N GLY A 40 3.79 0.77 -16.46
CA GLY A 40 3.39 2.18 -16.41
C GLY A 40 4.56 3.14 -16.18
N ILE A 41 5.80 2.67 -16.33
CA ILE A 41 7.04 3.44 -16.09
C ILE A 41 7.66 3.83 -17.45
N ASN A 42 8.23 5.03 -17.53
CA ASN A 42 8.92 5.50 -18.73
C ASN A 42 10.31 4.84 -18.89
N ARG A 43 10.83 4.78 -20.12
CA ARG A 43 12.16 4.22 -20.44
C ARG A 43 13.29 4.70 -19.56
N THR A 44 13.33 5.99 -19.25
CA THR A 44 14.42 6.58 -18.47
C THR A 44 14.41 6.05 -17.04
N ASP A 45 13.24 6.03 -16.40
CA ASP A 45 13.09 5.54 -15.03
C ASP A 45 13.24 4.02 -14.99
N LEU A 46 12.79 3.29 -16.03
CA LEU A 46 13.06 1.86 -16.19
C LEU A 46 14.56 1.56 -16.23
N PHE A 47 15.31 2.33 -17.01
CA PHE A 47 16.76 2.19 -17.13
C PHE A 47 17.46 2.54 -15.81
N VAL A 48 17.13 3.67 -15.19
CA VAL A 48 17.72 4.08 -13.91
C VAL A 48 17.46 3.03 -12.83
N LYS A 49 16.19 2.65 -12.63
CA LYS A 49 15.80 1.67 -11.59
C LYS A 49 16.44 0.30 -11.82
N ARG A 50 16.38 -0.22 -13.05
CA ARG A 50 16.83 -1.59 -13.33
C ARG A 50 18.34 -1.71 -13.54
N VAL A 51 18.96 -0.72 -14.19
CA VAL A 51 20.37 -0.80 -14.61
C VAL A 51 21.30 -0.04 -13.67
N LEU A 52 20.89 1.14 -13.17
CA LEU A 52 21.75 1.96 -12.30
C LEU A 52 21.54 1.67 -10.81
N GLU A 53 20.29 1.43 -10.40
CA GLU A 53 19.92 1.14 -9.00
C GLU A 53 19.84 -0.38 -8.72
N ASN A 54 20.01 -1.21 -9.75
CA ASN A 54 19.95 -2.67 -9.70
C ASN A 54 18.70 -3.21 -9.00
N GLN A 55 17.56 -2.56 -9.21
CA GLN A 55 16.28 -2.98 -8.64
C GLN A 55 15.83 -4.28 -9.31
N GLU A 56 15.79 -5.37 -8.53
CA GLU A 56 15.50 -6.72 -9.04
C GLU A 56 14.08 -6.87 -9.60
N PHE A 57 13.13 -6.07 -9.09
CA PHE A 57 11.72 -6.15 -9.46
C PHE A 57 11.17 -4.78 -9.84
N ILE A 58 10.34 -4.77 -10.89
CA ILE A 58 9.54 -3.62 -11.28
C ILE A 58 8.09 -3.96 -11.03
N VAL A 59 7.50 -3.23 -10.09
CA VAL A 59 6.12 -3.43 -9.65
C VAL A 59 5.19 -2.93 -10.76
N THR A 60 4.24 -3.77 -11.15
CA THR A 60 3.24 -3.39 -12.15
C THR A 60 2.10 -2.59 -11.53
N LYS A 61 1.43 -1.78 -12.36
CA LYS A 61 0.24 -1.03 -11.96
C LYS A 61 -0.89 -1.94 -11.46
N ASP A 62 -0.99 -3.15 -12.02
CA ASP A 62 -2.02 -4.12 -11.63
C ASP A 62 -1.84 -4.62 -10.20
N LEU A 63 -0.61 -4.87 -9.77
CA LEU A 63 -0.30 -5.26 -8.39
C LEU A 63 -0.71 -4.15 -7.40
N PHE A 64 -0.48 -2.89 -7.75
CA PHE A 64 -0.94 -1.75 -6.95
C PHE A 64 -2.46 -1.69 -6.82
N ASN A 65 -3.18 -1.92 -7.92
CA ASN A 65 -4.64 -1.91 -7.93
C ASN A 65 -5.20 -3.05 -7.06
N GLN A 66 -4.63 -4.26 -7.17
CA GLN A 66 -5.00 -5.41 -6.34
C GLN A 66 -4.78 -5.13 -4.86
N LEU A 67 -3.62 -4.60 -4.49
CA LEU A 67 -3.31 -4.25 -3.10
C LEU A 67 -4.24 -3.15 -2.56
N SER A 68 -4.57 -2.16 -3.39
CA SER A 68 -5.53 -1.10 -3.01
C SER A 68 -6.93 -1.65 -2.80
N SER A 69 -7.36 -2.61 -3.63
CA SER A 69 -8.65 -3.30 -3.49
C SER A 69 -8.72 -4.08 -2.17
N ILE A 70 -7.70 -4.91 -1.90
CA ILE A 70 -7.62 -5.72 -0.68
C ILE A 70 -7.62 -4.81 0.56
N GLY A 71 -6.84 -3.72 0.54
CA GLY A 71 -6.85 -2.73 1.63
C GLY A 71 -8.23 -2.10 1.84
N GLY A 72 -8.97 -1.83 0.76
CA GLY A 72 -10.34 -1.32 0.81
C GLY A 72 -11.34 -2.31 1.41
N GLU A 73 -11.24 -3.59 1.07
CA GLU A 73 -12.08 -4.66 1.64
C GLU A 73 -11.83 -4.83 3.14
N ILE A 74 -10.57 -4.83 3.56
CA ILE A 74 -10.20 -4.88 4.98
C ILE A 74 -10.80 -3.69 5.73
N GLY A 75 -10.70 -2.48 5.16
CA GLY A 75 -11.31 -1.29 5.76
C GLY A 75 -12.84 -1.39 5.92
N LYS A 76 -13.53 -2.04 4.98
CA LYS A 76 -14.99 -2.30 5.10
C LYS A 76 -15.27 -3.30 6.22
N VAL A 77 -14.49 -4.38 6.32
CA VAL A 77 -14.62 -5.38 7.38
C VAL A 77 -14.38 -4.75 8.76
N GLY A 78 -13.32 -3.97 8.92
CA GLY A 78 -13.02 -3.23 10.15
C GLY A 78 -14.14 -2.26 10.55
N ASN A 79 -14.75 -1.58 9.57
CA ASN A 79 -15.91 -0.71 9.83
C ASN A 79 -17.13 -1.49 10.32
N ASN A 80 -17.46 -2.63 9.71
CA ASN A 80 -18.58 -3.47 10.14
C ASN A 80 -18.37 -4.01 11.55
N ILE A 81 -17.15 -4.44 11.85
CA ILE A 81 -16.74 -4.90 13.16
C ILE A 81 -16.89 -3.77 14.21
N ASN A 82 -16.46 -2.56 13.89
CA ASN A 82 -16.60 -1.41 14.78
C ASN A 82 -18.08 -1.07 15.04
N GLN A 83 -18.97 -1.26 14.07
CA GLN A 83 -20.41 -1.09 14.25
C GLN A 83 -20.99 -2.15 15.20
N ILE A 84 -20.61 -3.42 15.02
CA ILE A 84 -21.01 -4.51 15.91
C ILE A 84 -20.53 -4.24 17.34
N ALA A 85 -19.27 -3.81 17.50
CA ALA A 85 -18.72 -3.47 18.80
C ALA A 85 -19.48 -2.31 19.48
N LYS A 86 -19.81 -1.25 18.72
CA LYS A 86 -20.64 -0.14 19.23
C LYS A 86 -22.04 -0.60 19.63
N HIS A 87 -22.67 -1.44 18.81
CA HIS A 87 -24.00 -1.97 19.10
C HIS A 87 -23.99 -2.88 20.33
N ALA A 88 -22.99 -3.75 20.46
CA ALA A 88 -22.78 -4.57 21.64
C ALA A 88 -22.59 -3.70 22.89
N ASN A 89 -21.78 -2.64 22.83
CA ASN A 89 -21.62 -1.69 23.92
C ASN A 89 -22.94 -0.99 24.32
N THR A 90 -23.84 -0.76 23.36
CA THR A 90 -25.18 -0.22 23.65
C THR A 90 -26.10 -1.25 24.29
N ILE A 91 -26.07 -2.52 23.85
CA ILE A 91 -26.86 -3.60 24.44
C ILE A 91 -26.40 -3.94 25.86
N ILE A 92 -25.09 -3.97 26.12
CA ILE A 92 -24.51 -4.22 27.46
C ILE A 92 -24.98 -3.18 28.48
N LYS A 93 -25.28 -1.95 28.03
CA LYS A 93 -25.87 -0.93 28.91
C LYS A 93 -27.33 -1.18 29.27
N ASN A 94 -28.03 -2.06 28.54
CA ASN A 94 -29.48 -2.26 28.63
C ASN A 94 -29.92 -3.68 29.07
N HIS A 95 -29.04 -4.69 29.08
CA HIS A 95 -29.35 -6.09 29.50
C HIS A 95 -28.13 -6.89 30.01
N ASP A 96 -28.42 -7.95 30.79
CA ASP A 96 -27.46 -8.94 31.35
C ASP A 96 -26.90 -9.89 30.27
N LEU A 97 -25.89 -9.42 29.52
CA LEU A 97 -25.06 -10.32 28.72
C LEU A 97 -24.13 -11.11 29.65
N PRO A 98 -24.04 -12.45 29.58
CA PRO A 98 -23.13 -13.22 30.42
C PRO A 98 -21.69 -12.68 30.33
N PRO A 99 -21.07 -12.28 31.46
CA PRO A 99 -19.76 -11.63 31.46
C PRO A 99 -18.66 -12.47 30.82
N GLU A 100 -18.77 -13.80 30.90
CA GLU A 100 -17.80 -14.73 30.29
C GLU A 100 -17.80 -14.65 28.77
N ILE A 101 -18.99 -14.67 28.15
CA ILE A 101 -19.14 -14.57 26.69
C ILE A 101 -18.64 -13.21 26.19
N LEU A 102 -18.95 -12.14 26.93
CA LEU A 102 -18.46 -10.81 26.61
C LEU A 102 -16.93 -10.72 26.68
N SER A 103 -16.34 -11.28 27.74
CA SER A 103 -14.89 -11.28 27.94
C SER A 103 -14.18 -12.04 26.82
N GLU A 104 -14.70 -13.21 26.44
CA GLU A 104 -14.15 -14.02 25.36
C GLU A 104 -14.25 -13.31 24.01
N PHE A 105 -15.41 -12.69 23.73
CA PHE A 105 -15.60 -11.89 22.51
C PHE A 105 -14.64 -10.69 22.46
N MET A 106 -14.51 -9.94 23.56
CA MET A 106 -13.57 -8.81 23.64
C MET A 106 -12.12 -9.25 23.42
N LYS A 107 -11.75 -10.43 23.95
CA LYS A 107 -10.41 -11.02 23.74
C LYS A 107 -10.18 -11.37 22.27
N MET A 108 -11.11 -12.06 21.62
CA MET A 108 -11.02 -12.37 20.19
C MET A 108 -10.95 -11.09 19.34
N MET A 109 -11.74 -10.08 19.69
CA MET A 109 -11.76 -8.80 19.01
C MET A 109 -10.45 -8.02 19.15
N SER A 110 -9.83 -8.06 20.33
CA SER A 110 -8.52 -7.45 20.55
C SER A 110 -7.47 -8.11 19.67
N VAL A 111 -7.46 -9.45 19.62
CA VAL A 111 -6.52 -10.20 18.76
C VAL A 111 -6.76 -9.88 17.29
N PHE A 112 -8.01 -9.86 16.84
CA PHE A 112 -8.36 -9.52 15.46
C PHE A 112 -7.85 -8.12 15.08
N THR A 113 -8.11 -7.12 15.93
CA THR A 113 -7.70 -5.72 15.70
C THR A 113 -6.18 -5.58 15.62
N GLU A 114 -5.46 -6.31 16.48
CA GLU A 114 -4.00 -6.34 16.46
C GLU A 114 -3.47 -6.95 15.16
N ARG A 115 -4.04 -8.07 14.70
CA ARG A 115 -3.67 -8.71 13.44
C ARG A 115 -4.00 -7.85 12.22
N GLU A 116 -5.15 -7.19 12.21
CA GLU A 116 -5.52 -6.23 11.16
C GLU A 116 -4.49 -5.09 11.06
N ARG A 117 -4.07 -4.54 12.21
CA ARG A 117 -3.08 -3.46 12.26
C ARG A 117 -1.72 -3.91 11.74
N GLU A 118 -1.26 -5.10 12.11
CA GLU A 118 0.01 -5.65 11.60
C GLU A 118 -0.06 -5.87 10.08
N LEU A 119 -1.15 -6.43 9.59
CA LEU A 119 -1.37 -6.67 8.17
C LEU A 119 -1.40 -5.34 7.38
N TYR A 120 -2.03 -4.30 7.94
CA TYR A 120 -2.04 -2.96 7.35
C TYR A 120 -0.64 -2.32 7.33
N LYS A 121 0.19 -2.52 8.36
CA LYS A 121 1.59 -2.05 8.36
C LYS A 121 2.38 -2.70 7.24
N VAL A 122 2.25 -4.01 7.05
CA VAL A 122 2.91 -4.76 5.97
C VAL A 122 2.46 -4.23 4.61
N PHE A 123 1.15 -4.08 4.39
CA PHE A 123 0.65 -3.50 3.14
C PHE A 123 1.12 -2.08 2.90
N LYS A 124 1.21 -1.25 3.95
CA LYS A 124 1.71 0.12 3.84
C LYS A 124 3.21 0.15 3.53
N GLN A 125 4.00 -0.76 4.10
CA GLN A 125 5.43 -0.90 3.80
C GLN A 125 5.63 -1.36 2.35
N LEU A 126 4.88 -2.39 1.91
CA LEU A 126 4.86 -2.81 0.52
C LEU A 126 4.49 -1.63 -0.39
N TYR A 127 3.39 -0.93 -0.10
CA TYR A 127 2.98 0.26 -0.85
C TYR A 127 4.08 1.33 -0.95
N LYS A 128 4.83 1.55 0.14
CA LYS A 128 5.95 2.50 0.15
C LYS A 128 7.13 2.02 -0.68
N LEU A 129 7.53 0.76 -0.53
CA LEU A 129 8.63 0.14 -1.29
C LEU A 129 8.35 0.17 -2.80
N MET A 130 7.08 -0.02 -3.18
CA MET A 130 6.68 0.01 -4.58
C MET A 130 6.62 1.43 -5.17
N LYS A 131 6.50 2.48 -4.34
CA LYS A 131 6.38 3.89 -4.80
C LYS A 131 7.75 4.58 -4.97
N THR A 132 8.78 4.11 -4.26
CA THR A 132 10.19 4.48 -4.49
C THR A 132 10.71 3.85 -5.78
#